data_AF-A0A382NIM1-F1
#
_entry.id   AF-A0A382NIM1-F1
#
_cell.length_a   1.000
_cell.length_b   1.000
_cell.length_c   1.000
_cell.angle_alpha   90.00
_cell.angle_beta   90.00
_cell.angle_gamma   90.00
#
_symmetry.space_group_name_H-M   'P 1'
#
loop_
_entity.id
_entity.type
_entity.pdbx_description
1 polymer ?
#
loop_
_entity_poly.entity_id
_entity_poly.type
_entity_poly.pdbx_seq_one_letter_code
_entity_poly.pdbx_strand_id
1 'polypeptide(L)'
;MTAAQRDRQDIQLTGPYDSMREYVNALEATGRLLRITEMDQDRYEATGFAYRLVDKFGFNGEPAFLVERIKIDGQWIEGPVMANIYGRWDTEAMGYGVEHVTEDKREMYRAAVNKLVGLADHNGNWNSVKPVRIDPAD
;
A
#
# COMPACT_ATOMS: atom_id res chain seq x y z
N MET A 1 10.42 2.14 -27.71
CA MET A 1 9.87 2.11 -26.33
C MET A 1 10.35 0.83 -25.68
N THR A 2 10.95 0.89 -24.49
CA THR A 2 11.46 -0.28 -23.75
C THR A 2 10.31 -1.05 -23.09
N ALA A 3 10.51 -2.32 -22.71
CA ALA A 3 9.51 -3.13 -22.02
C ALA A 3 8.99 -2.45 -20.73
N ALA A 4 9.88 -1.81 -19.97
CA ALA A 4 9.55 -1.01 -18.78
C ALA A 4 8.71 0.27 -19.04
N GLN A 5 8.58 0.70 -20.31
CA GLN A 5 7.68 1.79 -20.70
C GLN A 5 6.29 1.29 -21.08
N ARG A 6 6.13 0.01 -21.43
CA ARG A 6 4.82 -0.60 -21.73
C ARG A 6 4.06 -0.98 -20.46
N ASP A 7 4.75 -1.45 -19.42
CA ASP A 7 4.12 -1.82 -18.14
C ASP A 7 3.46 -0.65 -17.40
N ARG A 8 3.79 0.60 -17.74
CA ARG A 8 3.25 1.80 -17.06
C ARG A 8 1.89 2.27 -17.58
N GLN A 9 1.40 1.77 -18.72
CA GLN A 9 0.12 2.23 -19.29
C GLN A 9 -1.12 1.54 -18.71
N ASP A 10 -0.96 0.40 -18.03
CA ASP A 10 -2.07 -0.40 -17.49
C ASP A 10 -2.12 -0.43 -15.96
N ILE A 11 -1.33 0.40 -15.25
CA ILE A 11 -1.34 0.43 -13.79
C ILE A 11 -2.51 1.28 -13.32
N GLN A 12 -3.50 0.63 -12.70
CA GLN A 12 -4.55 1.31 -11.97
C GLN A 12 -3.95 2.06 -10.78
N LEU A 13 -4.06 3.38 -10.76
CA LEU A 13 -3.39 4.24 -9.76
C LEU A 13 -4.22 4.45 -8.49
N THR A 14 -5.53 4.25 -8.55
CA THR A 14 -6.45 4.39 -7.41
C THR A 14 -7.46 3.25 -7.44
N GLY A 15 -7.94 2.82 -6.28
CA GLY A 15 -8.86 1.69 -6.16
C GLY A 15 -10.24 1.91 -6.81
N PRO A 16 -11.11 0.89 -6.79
CA PRO A 16 -10.93 -0.38 -6.10
C PRO A 16 -9.94 -1.30 -6.82
N TYR A 17 -8.98 -1.87 -6.08
CA TYR A 17 -8.03 -2.84 -6.62
C TYR A 17 -8.59 -4.25 -6.52
N ASP A 18 -8.32 -5.09 -7.53
CA ASP A 18 -8.73 -6.50 -7.52
C ASP A 18 -7.77 -7.36 -6.69
N SER A 19 -6.55 -6.87 -6.44
CA SER A 19 -5.58 -7.57 -5.61
C SER A 19 -4.63 -6.65 -4.84
N MET A 20 -4.03 -7.19 -3.78
CA MET A 20 -2.92 -6.53 -3.07
C MET A 20 -1.73 -6.22 -3.99
N ARG A 21 -1.50 -7.03 -5.03
CA ARG A 21 -0.41 -6.80 -6.00
C ARG A 21 -0.63 -5.54 -6.81
N GLU A 22 -1.86 -5.29 -7.26
CA GLU A 22 -2.21 -4.06 -7.98
C GLU A 22 -2.02 -2.84 -7.09
N TYR A 23 -2.47 -2.90 -5.84
CA TYR A 23 -2.26 -1.80 -4.90
C TYR A 23 -0.77 -1.49 -4.70
N VAL A 24 0.06 -2.51 -4.49
CA VAL A 24 1.51 -2.34 -4.32
C VAL A 24 2.17 -1.78 -5.58
N ASN A 25 1.76 -2.23 -6.76
CA ASN A 25 2.23 -1.68 -8.03
C ASN A 25 1.86 -0.20 -8.18
N ALA A 26 0.66 0.20 -7.72
CA ALA A 26 0.24 1.60 -7.70
C ALA A 26 1.09 2.45 -6.73
N LEU A 27 1.40 1.93 -5.55
CA LEU A 27 2.30 2.60 -4.59
C LEU A 27 3.70 2.79 -5.19
N GLU A 28 4.23 1.79 -5.88
CA GLU A 28 5.54 1.87 -6.54
C GLU A 28 5.53 2.84 -7.71
N ALA A 29 4.53 2.75 -8.60
CA ALA A 29 4.39 3.63 -9.77
C ALA A 29 4.26 5.11 -9.40
N THR A 30 3.75 5.38 -8.20
CA THR A 30 3.55 6.74 -7.67
C THR A 30 4.64 7.20 -6.71
N GLY A 31 5.73 6.42 -6.53
CA GLY A 31 6.87 6.78 -5.69
C GLY A 31 6.58 6.73 -4.17
N ARG A 32 5.50 6.06 -3.77
CA ARG A 32 5.05 5.93 -2.37
C ARG A 32 5.56 4.67 -1.67
N LEU A 33 6.24 3.80 -2.41
CA LEU A 33 6.88 2.58 -1.91
C LEU A 33 8.40 2.65 -2.06
N LEU A 34 9.12 2.39 -0.97
CA LEU A 34 10.57 2.13 -1.00
C LEU A 34 10.82 0.63 -1.20
N ARG A 35 11.59 0.28 -2.22
CA ARG A 35 12.04 -1.10 -2.46
C ARG A 35 13.44 -1.31 -1.88
N ILE A 36 13.58 -2.33 -1.06
CA ILE A 36 14.80 -2.68 -0.31
C ILE A 36 15.16 -4.11 -0.67
N THR A 37 16.38 -4.32 -1.15
CA THR A 37 16.83 -5.64 -1.61
C THR A 37 16.82 -6.68 -0.50
N GLU A 38 17.38 -6.35 0.66
CA GLU A 38 17.45 -7.30 1.76
C GLU A 38 17.54 -6.63 3.14
N MET A 39 17.08 -7.33 4.17
CA MET A 39 17.27 -6.98 5.58
C MET A 39 17.50 -8.21 6.46
N ASP A 40 18.41 -8.10 7.42
CA ASP A 40 18.66 -9.09 8.45
C ASP A 40 17.77 -8.85 9.67
N GLN A 41 16.66 -9.59 9.77
CA GLN A 41 15.73 -9.45 10.89
C GLN A 41 16.22 -10.14 12.17
N ASP A 42 17.18 -11.06 12.11
CA ASP A 42 17.86 -11.58 13.31
C ASP A 42 18.61 -10.45 14.04
N ARG A 43 18.96 -9.39 13.30
CA ARG A 43 19.57 -8.16 13.81
C ARG A 43 18.59 -7.01 13.98
N TYR A 44 17.28 -7.28 13.84
CA TYR A 44 16.20 -6.32 13.94
C TYR A 44 16.28 -5.16 12.92
N GLU A 45 16.86 -5.38 11.74
CA GLU A 45 17.05 -4.32 10.76
C GLU A 45 15.74 -3.73 10.25
N ALA A 46 14.72 -4.55 9.96
CA ALA A 46 13.43 -4.03 9.48
C ALA A 46 12.70 -3.22 10.57
N THR A 47 12.78 -3.70 11.82
CA THR A 47 12.23 -2.98 12.98
C THR A 47 12.95 -1.65 13.20
N GLY A 48 14.29 -1.65 13.23
CA GLY A 48 15.09 -0.45 13.40
C GLY A 48 14.89 0.55 12.26
N PHE A 49 14.75 0.06 11.03
CA PHE A 49 14.45 0.87 9.86
C PHE A 49 13.08 1.56 9.99
N ALA A 50 12.03 0.82 10.38
CA ALA A 50 10.70 1.40 10.60
C ALA A 50 10.73 2.55 11.63
N TYR A 51 11.42 2.37 12.77
CA TYR A 51 11.58 3.45 13.76
C TYR A 51 12.35 4.65 13.20
N ARG A 52 13.42 4.42 12.43
CA ARG A 52 14.16 5.49 11.77
C ARG A 52 13.33 6.26 10.76
N LEU A 53 12.39 5.61 10.07
CA LEU A 53 11.45 6.29 9.20
C LEU A 53 10.51 7.19 10.01
N VAL A 54 9.97 6.70 11.14
CA VAL A 54 9.13 7.51 12.03
C VAL A 54 9.90 8.71 12.58
N ASP A 55 11.15 8.54 13.03
CA ASP A 55 12.00 9.64 13.49
C ASP A 55 12.20 10.72 12.41
N LYS A 56 12.34 10.28 11.15
CA LYS A 56 12.66 11.16 10.02
C LYS A 56 11.43 11.87 9.45
N PHE A 57 10.30 11.18 9.35
CA PHE A 57 9.11 11.66 8.65
C PHE A 57 7.95 12.02 9.58
N GLY A 58 8.08 11.73 10.88
CA GLY A 58 7.03 11.86 11.87
C GLY A 58 5.95 10.79 11.72
N PHE A 59 5.03 10.73 12.68
CA PHE A 59 3.88 9.81 12.67
C PHE A 59 2.94 10.16 11.49
N ASN A 60 2.58 9.18 10.65
CA ASN A 60 1.79 9.33 9.42
C ASN A 60 2.51 10.07 8.28
N GLY A 61 3.85 10.06 8.27
CA GLY A 61 4.66 10.64 7.19
C GLY A 61 5.56 9.62 6.50
N GLU A 62 5.79 8.51 7.18
CA GLU A 62 6.69 7.46 6.75
C GLU A 62 6.19 6.73 5.50
N PRO A 63 7.05 6.51 4.49
CA PRO A 63 6.66 5.82 3.28
C PRO A 63 6.37 4.35 3.57
N ALA A 64 5.60 3.73 2.68
CA ALA A 64 5.54 2.28 2.63
C ALA A 64 6.90 1.73 2.22
N PHE A 65 7.24 0.52 2.66
CA PHE A 65 8.44 -0.15 2.17
C PHE A 65 8.22 -1.65 1.98
N LEU A 66 9.01 -2.20 1.06
CA LEU A 66 9.01 -3.60 0.66
C LEU A 66 10.44 -4.12 0.74
N VAL A 67 10.64 -5.21 1.46
CA VAL A 67 11.92 -5.93 1.57
C VAL A 67 11.82 -7.19 0.72
N GLU A 68 12.64 -7.32 -0.32
CA GLU A 68 12.57 -8.44 -1.28
C GLU A 68 13.04 -9.77 -0.70
N ARG A 69 13.99 -9.70 0.25
CA ARG A 69 14.53 -10.87 0.95
C ARG A 69 14.80 -10.55 2.42
N ILE A 70 14.32 -11.40 3.32
CA ILE A 70 14.49 -11.19 4.75
C ILE A 70 15.16 -12.38 5.41
N LYS A 71 16.08 -12.13 6.35
CA LYS A 71 16.69 -13.20 7.15
C LYS A 71 15.95 -13.37 8.47
N ILE A 72 15.47 -14.57 8.75
CA ILE A 72 14.76 -14.93 9.99
C ILE A 72 15.29 -16.29 10.46
N ASP A 73 15.62 -16.40 11.73
CA ASP A 73 16.14 -17.62 12.37
C ASP A 73 17.36 -18.20 11.63
N GLY A 74 18.27 -17.31 11.20
CA GLY A 74 19.47 -17.68 10.46
C GLY A 74 19.27 -18.00 8.99
N GLN A 75 18.03 -18.00 8.49
CA GLN A 75 17.69 -18.39 7.11
C GLN A 75 17.22 -17.19 6.29
N TRP A 76 17.76 -17.05 5.07
CA TRP A 76 17.24 -16.10 4.08
C TRP A 76 15.98 -16.65 3.43
N ILE A 77 14.90 -15.87 3.50
CA ILE A 77 13.60 -16.20 2.94
C ILE A 77 13.29 -15.20 1.83
N GLU A 78 12.98 -15.72 0.65
CA GLU A 78 12.55 -14.93 -0.50
C GLU A 78 11.09 -14.49 -0.33
N GLY A 79 10.80 -13.24 -0.65
CA GLY A 79 9.45 -12.72 -0.77
C GLY A 79 9.38 -11.26 -0.39
N PRO A 80 8.43 -10.46 -0.92
CA PRO A 80 8.27 -9.14 -0.39
C PRO A 80 7.63 -9.20 1.01
N VAL A 81 8.39 -8.84 2.04
CA VAL A 81 7.80 -8.35 3.29
C VAL A 81 7.42 -6.90 3.07
N MET A 82 6.13 -6.61 3.19
CA MET A 82 5.59 -5.26 3.01
C MET A 82 5.24 -4.65 4.36
N ALA A 83 5.56 -3.37 4.54
CA ALA A 83 5.31 -2.65 5.76
C ALA A 83 4.78 -1.25 5.47
N ASN A 84 3.94 -0.76 6.38
CA ASN A 84 3.33 0.56 6.36
C ASN A 84 2.60 0.95 5.06
N ILE A 85 2.03 -0.02 4.35
CA ILE A 85 1.35 0.20 3.07
C ILE A 85 0.08 1.06 3.18
N TYR A 86 -0.41 1.33 4.39
CA TYR A 86 -1.56 2.21 4.66
C TYR A 86 -1.21 3.38 5.58
N GLY A 87 0.08 3.65 5.87
CA GLY A 87 0.41 4.60 6.94
C GLY A 87 0.12 6.07 6.61
N ARG A 88 0.23 6.45 5.33
CA ARG A 88 -0.04 7.83 4.91
C ARG A 88 -1.45 7.99 4.37
N TRP A 89 -2.06 9.15 4.63
CA TRP A 89 -3.41 9.44 4.16
C TRP A 89 -3.56 9.42 2.63
N ASP A 90 -2.51 9.75 1.88
CA ASP A 90 -2.51 9.65 0.42
C ASP A 90 -2.55 8.19 -0.04
N THR A 91 -1.80 7.30 0.63
CA THR A 91 -1.86 5.86 0.36
C THR A 91 -3.21 5.24 0.73
N GLU A 92 -3.82 5.64 1.85
CA GLU A 92 -5.18 5.20 2.20
C GLU A 92 -6.23 5.70 1.20
N ALA A 93 -6.13 6.97 0.80
CA ALA A 93 -7.01 7.57 -0.21
C ALA A 93 -6.94 6.80 -1.55
N MET A 94 -5.73 6.39 -1.97
CA MET A 94 -5.56 5.48 -3.11
C MET A 94 -6.31 4.17 -2.89
N GLY A 95 -6.16 3.54 -1.71
CA GLY A 95 -6.86 2.31 -1.31
C GLY A 95 -8.38 2.41 -1.45
N TYR A 96 -8.97 3.51 -0.99
CA TYR A 96 -10.42 3.74 -1.07
C TYR A 96 -10.92 4.18 -2.44
N GLY A 97 -10.05 4.42 -3.42
CA GLY A 97 -10.46 4.89 -4.75
C GLY A 97 -10.90 6.34 -4.78
N VAL A 98 -10.19 7.21 -4.05
CA VAL A 98 -10.30 8.67 -4.21
C VAL A 98 -9.75 9.03 -5.60
N GLU A 99 -10.50 9.80 -6.38
CA GLU A 99 -10.15 10.10 -7.78
C GLU A 99 -8.90 11.00 -7.91
N HIS A 100 -8.74 11.95 -6.99
CA HIS A 100 -7.68 12.94 -7.03
C HIS A 100 -6.82 12.80 -5.77
N VAL A 101 -5.65 12.18 -5.92
CA VAL A 101 -4.70 11.96 -4.82
C VAL A 101 -3.61 13.02 -4.86
N THR A 102 -3.44 13.74 -3.74
CA THR A 102 -2.40 14.76 -3.54
C THR A 102 -1.47 14.36 -2.39
N GLU A 103 -0.44 15.15 -2.13
CA GLU A 103 0.45 14.95 -0.96
C GLU A 103 0.00 15.75 0.27
N ASP A 104 -1.07 16.56 0.16
CA ASP A 104 -1.60 17.29 1.32
C ASP A 104 -2.35 16.32 2.25
N LYS A 105 -1.76 16.09 3.42
CA LYS A 105 -2.28 15.14 4.41
C LYS A 105 -3.69 15.48 4.89
N ARG A 106 -4.04 16.77 5.02
CA ARG A 106 -5.36 17.19 5.53
C ARG A 106 -6.40 17.06 4.44
N GLU A 107 -6.05 17.39 3.20
CA GLU A 107 -6.89 17.15 2.04
C GLU A 107 -7.19 15.66 1.89
N MET A 108 -6.15 14.82 1.91
CA MET A 108 -6.28 13.37 1.72
C MET A 108 -7.03 12.68 2.86
N TYR A 109 -6.83 13.11 4.11
CA TYR A 109 -7.64 12.64 5.22
C TYR A 109 -9.14 12.88 4.97
N ARG A 110 -9.51 14.12 4.59
CA ARG A 110 -10.91 14.48 4.33
C ARG A 110 -11.45 13.71 3.13
N ALA A 111 -10.67 13.57 2.06
CA ALA A 111 -11.08 12.85 0.87
C ALA A 111 -11.30 11.36 1.15
N ALA A 112 -10.38 10.71 1.88
CA ALA A 112 -10.49 9.31 2.29
C ALA A 112 -11.71 9.08 3.17
N VAL A 113 -11.90 9.91 4.21
CA VAL A 113 -13.07 9.83 5.10
C VAL A 113 -14.37 10.05 4.34
N ASN A 114 -14.43 11.06 3.46
CA ASN A 114 -15.62 11.33 2.64
C ASN A 114 -15.93 10.16 1.70
N LYS A 115 -14.92 9.57 1.07
CA LYS A 115 -15.09 8.39 0.20
C LYS A 115 -15.65 7.22 1.00
N LEU A 116 -15.06 6.93 2.16
CA LEU A 116 -15.54 5.90 3.08
C LEU A 116 -16.98 6.14 3.51
N VAL A 117 -17.27 7.29 4.12
CA VAL A 117 -18.63 7.64 4.59
C VAL A 117 -19.65 7.59 3.45
N GLY A 118 -19.26 7.98 2.23
CA GLY A 118 -20.10 7.90 1.04
C GLY A 118 -20.47 6.49 0.59
N LEU A 119 -19.79 5.44 1.09
CA LEU A 119 -20.18 4.05 0.86
C LEU A 119 -21.30 3.56 1.79
N ALA A 120 -21.57 4.28 2.87
CA ALA A 120 -22.68 3.98 3.77
C ALA A 120 -24.02 4.43 3.17
N ASP A 121 -25.10 3.76 3.56
CA ASP A 121 -26.46 4.17 3.21
C ASP A 121 -26.89 5.44 3.95
N HIS A 122 -28.10 5.94 3.66
CA HIS A 122 -28.65 7.15 4.30
C HIS A 122 -28.84 7.03 5.82
N ASN A 123 -28.77 5.83 6.38
CA ASN A 123 -28.85 5.56 7.82
C ASN A 123 -27.46 5.31 8.44
N GLY A 124 -26.38 5.40 7.65
CA GLY A 124 -25.01 5.13 8.09
C GLY A 124 -24.63 3.65 8.13
N ASN A 125 -25.44 2.76 7.54
CA ASN A 125 -25.12 1.34 7.48
C ASN A 125 -24.26 1.00 6.26
N TRP A 126 -23.34 0.06 6.43
CA TRP A 126 -22.46 -0.42 5.36
C TRP A 126 -23.08 -1.65 4.71
N ASN A 127 -23.37 -1.56 3.41
CA ASN A 127 -23.89 -2.69 2.66
C ASN A 127 -22.81 -3.76 2.49
N SER A 128 -23.08 -4.98 2.95
CA SER A 128 -22.15 -6.10 2.77
C SER A 128 -22.12 -6.57 1.32
N VAL A 129 -20.93 -6.76 0.77
CA VAL A 129 -20.72 -7.44 -0.51
C VAL A 129 -20.57 -8.93 -0.24
N LYS A 130 -21.36 -9.78 -0.92
CA LYS A 130 -21.22 -11.23 -0.78
C LYS A 130 -19.91 -11.69 -1.45
N PRO A 131 -19.13 -12.56 -0.80
CA PRO A 131 -17.95 -13.13 -1.44
C PRO A 131 -18.34 -13.94 -2.67
N VAL A 132 -17.52 -13.87 -3.71
CA VAL A 132 -17.65 -14.70 -4.92
C VAL A 132 -16.90 -16.01 -4.66
N ARG A 133 -17.57 -17.14 -4.90
CA ARG A 133 -16.92 -18.46 -4.86
C ARG A 133 -16.17 -18.67 -6.17
N ILE A 134 -14.90 -19.03 -6.07
CA ILE A 134 -14.06 -19.43 -7.19
C ILE A 134 -13.74 -20.91 -6.98
N ASP A 135 -13.96 -21.74 -8.00
CA ASP A 135 -13.60 -23.15 -7.92
C ASP A 135 -12.10 -23.31 -8.24
N PRO A 136 -11.36 -24.23 -7.59
CA PRO A 136 -9.90 -24.32 -7.73
C PRO A 136 -9.37 -24.64 -9.14
N ALA A 137 -10.26 -24.90 -10.10
CA ALA A 137 -9.95 -25.30 -11.46
C ALA A 137 -10.04 -24.15 -12.49
N ASP A 138 -10.46 -22.96 -12.05
CA ASP A 138 -10.50 -21.73 -12.86
C ASP A 138 -9.19 -20.93 -12.77
#